data_AF-A0A8I0HB48-F1
#
_entry.id   AF-A0A8I0HB48-F1
#
_cell.length_a   1.000
_cell.length_b   1.000
_cell.length_c   1.000
_cell.angle_alpha   90.00
_cell.angle_beta   90.00
_cell.angle_gamma   90.00
#
_symmetry.space_group_name_H-M   'P 1'
#
loop_
_entity.id
_entity.type
_entity.pdbx_description
1 polymer ?
#
loop_
_entity_poly.entity_id
_entity_poly.type
_entity_poly.pdbx_seq_one_letter_code
_entity_poly.pdbx_strand_id
1 'polypeptide(L)' 'HLLALLLGGAALAIGLASCSNTKASADDEDVIVRDSTFTEVIHPDWTRNAVIYEVNWRQYSDSGKIAGVTKELPRLK' A
#
# COMPACT_ATOMS: atom_id res chain seq x y z
N HIS A 1 42.96 -37.69 -12.15
CA HIS A 1 41.87 -38.04 -11.21
C HIS A 1 42.04 -37.43 -9.81
N LEU A 2 43.25 -37.38 -9.23
CA LEU A 2 43.51 -36.74 -7.94
C LEU A 2 43.22 -35.22 -7.88
N LEU A 3 43.43 -34.48 -8.98
CA LEU A 3 43.17 -33.03 -9.03
C LEU A 3 41.66 -32.69 -9.04
N ALA A 4 40.82 -33.55 -9.63
CA ALA A 4 39.37 -33.34 -9.71
C ALA A 4 38.66 -33.63 -8.37
N LEU A 5 39.23 -34.51 -7.55
CA LEU A 5 38.75 -34.80 -6.20
C LEU A 5 39.03 -33.65 -5.22
N LEU A 6 40.12 -32.90 -5.41
CA LEU A 6 40.46 -31.75 -4.58
C LEU A 6 39.59 -30.51 -4.88
N LEU A 7 39.22 -30.27 -6.15
CA LEU A 7 38.27 -29.20 -6.50
C LEU A 7 36.82 -29.52 -6.08
N GLY A 8 36.41 -30.79 -6.13
CA GLY A 8 35.08 -31.22 -5.65
C GLY A 8 34.92 -31.10 -4.13
N GLY A 9 35.98 -31.36 -3.37
CA GLY A 9 35.97 -31.22 -1.91
C GLY A 9 35.88 -29.77 -1.43
N ALA A 10 36.53 -28.83 -2.14
CA ALA A 10 36.50 -27.41 -1.81
C ALA A 10 35.10 -26.79 -2.02
N ALA A 11 34.35 -27.23 -3.03
CA ALA A 11 33.00 -26.73 -3.30
C ALA A 11 31.96 -27.19 -2.25
N LEU A 12 32.14 -28.38 -1.66
CA LEU A 12 31.22 -28.92 -0.66
C LEU A 12 31.38 -28.26 0.72
N ALA A 13 32.59 -27.80 1.06
CA ALA A 13 32.87 -27.12 2.33
C ALA A 13 32.29 -25.70 2.39
N ILE A 14 32.15 -25.01 1.26
CA ILE A 14 31.60 -23.64 1.20
C ILE A 14 30.08 -23.64 1.37
N GLY A 15 29.38 -24.72 0.98
CA GLY A 15 27.93 -24.84 1.11
C GLY A 15 27.43 -25.00 2.54
N LEU A 16 28.24 -25.59 3.44
CA LEU A 16 27.85 -25.85 4.83
C LEU A 16 28.04 -24.63 5.75
N ALA A 17 28.84 -23.63 5.34
CA ALA A 17 29.04 -22.39 6.09
C ALA A 17 27.92 -21.36 5.89
N SER A 18 26.94 -21.62 5.02
CA SER A 18 25.83 -20.69 4.72
C SER A 18 24.64 -20.81 5.69
N CYS A 19 24.63 -21.81 6.57
CA CYS A 19 23.47 -22.10 7.43
C CYS A 19 23.64 -21.73 8.91
N SER A 20 24.61 -20.87 9.28
CA SER A 20 24.77 -20.39 10.66
C SER A 20 24.41 -18.91 10.83
N ASN A 21 23.47 -18.39 10.05
CA ASN A 21 22.82 -17.13 10.37
C ASN A 21 21.59 -17.39 11.26
N THR A 22 21.84 -17.77 12.51
CA THR A 22 20.83 -17.68 13.57
C THR A 22 20.49 -16.21 13.74
N LYS A 23 19.50 -15.73 12.97
CA LYS A 23 18.80 -14.51 13.33
C LYS A 23 18.20 -14.79 14.70
N ALA A 24 18.73 -14.14 15.73
CA ALA A 24 18.00 -13.92 16.95
C ALA A 24 16.76 -13.14 16.54
N SER A 25 15.68 -13.83 16.22
CA SER A 25 14.34 -13.28 16.38
C SER A 25 14.17 -13.10 17.88
N ALA A 26 14.70 -11.99 18.39
CA ALA A 26 13.96 -11.31 19.42
C ALA A 26 12.63 -10.99 18.75
N ASP A 27 11.60 -11.76 19.09
CA ASP A 27 10.23 -11.29 19.07
C ASP A 27 10.16 -10.12 20.06
N ASP A 28 10.80 -9.01 19.69
CA ASP A 28 10.45 -7.70 20.18
C ASP A 28 9.14 -7.45 19.45
N GLU A 29 8.02 -7.77 20.11
CA GLU A 29 6.79 -7.09 19.77
C GLU A 29 7.15 -5.61 19.79
N ASP A 30 7.27 -5.02 18.61
CA ASP A 30 7.08 -3.59 18.41
C ASP A 30 5.65 -3.34 18.89
N VAL A 31 5.51 -3.23 20.21
CA VAL A 31 4.37 -2.63 20.85
C VAL A 31 4.44 -1.23 20.31
N ILE A 32 3.72 -1.01 19.20
CA ILE A 32 3.35 0.32 18.76
C ILE A 32 2.66 0.90 19.99
N VAL A 33 3.43 1.62 20.81
CA VAL A 33 2.90 2.44 21.90
C VAL A 33 2.15 3.51 21.15
N ARG A 34 0.87 3.24 20.90
CA ARG A 34 -0.04 4.19 20.29
C ARG A 34 -0.04 5.38 21.22
N ASP A 35 0.65 6.45 20.81
CA ASP A 35 0.64 7.70 21.52
C ASP A 35 -0.82 8.10 21.73
N SER A 36 -1.15 8.42 22.98
CA SER A 36 -2.49 8.76 23.47
C SER A 36 -3.08 10.04 22.85
N THR A 37 -2.45 10.59 21.82
CA THR A 37 -3.01 11.59 20.90
C THR A 37 -4.13 11.00 20.00
N PHE A 38 -4.89 10.05 20.53
CA PHE A 38 -6.09 9.50 19.92
C PHE A 38 -7.12 10.62 19.78
N THR A 39 -7.22 11.18 18.59
CA THR A 39 -8.21 12.23 18.30
C THR A 39 -9.50 11.56 17.89
N GLU A 40 -10.56 11.73 18.68
CA GLU A 40 -11.90 11.32 18.29
C GLU A 40 -12.47 12.32 17.27
N VAL A 41 -12.41 11.94 15.99
CA VAL A 41 -13.05 12.69 14.91
C VAL A 41 -14.40 12.06 14.61
N ILE A 42 -15.48 12.78 14.90
CA ILE A 42 -16.82 12.39 14.47
C ILE A 42 -16.98 12.79 13.00
N HIS A 43 -16.93 11.79 12.12
CA HIS A 43 -17.22 11.99 10.70
C HIS A 43 -18.74 12.01 10.46
N PRO A 44 -19.26 12.94 9.63
CA PRO A 44 -20.65 12.90 9.19
C PRO A 44 -20.99 11.60 8.46
N ASP A 45 -22.23 11.11 8.59
CA ASP A 45 -22.62 9.81 8.00
C ASP A 45 -22.45 9.74 6.48
N TRP A 46 -22.67 10.86 5.77
CA TRP A 46 -22.54 10.92 4.32
C TRP A 46 -21.11 10.59 3.86
N THR A 47 -20.08 10.81 4.68
CA THR A 47 -18.70 10.52 4.26
C THR A 47 -18.43 9.02 4.13
N ARG A 48 -19.24 8.17 4.77
CA ARG A 48 -19.06 6.70 4.75
C ARG A 48 -19.76 6.07 3.54
N ASN A 49 -20.86 6.65 3.07
CA ASN A 49 -21.77 6.03 2.10
C ASN A 49 -22.27 6.99 1.01
N ALA A 50 -21.53 8.08 0.69
CA ALA A 50 -21.91 8.98 -0.39
C ALA A 50 -21.72 8.33 -1.77
N VAL A 51 -22.70 8.56 -2.65
CA VAL A 51 -22.55 8.32 -4.10
C VAL A 51 -22.02 9.61 -4.73
N ILE A 52 -20.80 9.58 -5.24
CA ILE A 52 -20.11 10.76 -5.78
C ILE A 52 -20.08 10.67 -7.31
N TYR A 53 -20.60 11.71 -7.96
CA TYR A 53 -20.56 11.86 -9.41
C TYR A 53 -19.55 12.93 -9.80
N GLU A 54 -18.57 12.54 -10.61
CA GLU A 54 -17.58 13.45 -11.18
C GLU A 54 -17.95 13.81 -12.62
N VAL A 55 -17.80 15.09 -12.97
CA VAL A 55 -18.06 15.57 -14.33
C VAL A 55 -17.03 16.62 -14.74
N ASN A 56 -16.44 16.45 -15.93
CA ASN A 56 -15.62 17.48 -16.54
C ASN A 56 -16.50 18.49 -17.28
N TRP A 57 -16.72 19.67 -16.68
CA TRP A 57 -17.57 20.73 -17.23
C TRP A 57 -17.15 21.25 -18.61
N ARG A 58 -15.84 21.18 -18.95
CA ARG A 58 -15.32 21.62 -20.27
C ARG A 58 -15.73 20.69 -21.40
N GLN A 59 -15.92 19.41 -21.09
CA GLN A 59 -16.22 18.37 -22.07
C GLN A 59 -17.69 17.95 -22.03
N TYR A 60 -18.32 18.08 -20.86
CA TYR A 60 -19.72 17.70 -20.64
C TYR A 60 -20.69 18.73 -21.22
N SER A 61 -20.40 20.02 -21.06
CA SER A 61 -21.29 21.06 -21.60
C SER A 61 -20.79 21.52 -22.97
N ASP A 62 -21.71 21.67 -23.92
CA ASP A 62 -21.39 22.20 -25.26
C ASP A 62 -20.73 23.57 -25.20
N SER A 63 -21.14 24.39 -24.22
CA SER A 63 -20.56 25.72 -23.99
C SER A 63 -19.19 25.71 -23.30
N GLY A 64 -18.78 24.58 -22.71
CA GLY A 64 -17.61 24.47 -21.84
C GLY A 64 -17.70 25.31 -20.56
N LYS A 65 -18.91 25.63 -20.06
CA LYS A 65 -19.18 26.51 -18.90
C LYS A 65 -19.92 25.77 -17.79
N ILE A 66 -19.63 26.14 -16.54
CA ILE A 66 -20.30 25.58 -15.34
C ILE A 66 -21.83 25.72 -15.44
N ALA A 67 -22.33 26.83 -16.01
CA ALA A 67 -23.76 27.07 -16.20
C ALA A 67 -24.48 25.97 -17.00
N GLY A 68 -23.79 25.25 -17.89
CA GLY A 68 -24.35 24.09 -18.60
C GLY A 68 -24.53 22.89 -17.67
N VAL A 69 -23.52 22.60 -16.83
CA VAL A 69 -23.57 21.52 -15.84
C VAL A 69 -24.63 21.78 -14.77
N THR A 70 -24.77 23.03 -14.29
CA THR A 70 -25.73 23.40 -13.23
C THR A 70 -27.17 23.07 -13.59
N LYS A 71 -27.55 23.22 -14.87
CA LYS A 71 -28.90 22.89 -15.36
C LYS A 71 -29.24 21.40 -15.24
N GLU A 72 -28.22 20.57 -15.24
CA GLU A 72 -28.33 19.11 -15.23
C GLU A 72 -28.30 18.53 -13.81
N LEU A 73 -27.80 19.29 -12.81
CA LEU A 73 -27.76 18.84 -11.41
C LEU A 73 -29.10 18.35 -10.85
N PRO A 74 -30.28 18.92 -11.19
CA PRO A 74 -31.55 18.46 -10.64
C PRO A 74 -31.88 16.98 -10.92
N ARG A 75 -31.22 16.34 -11.90
CA ARG A 75 -31.41 14.93 -12.24
C ARG A 75 -30.60 13.96 -11.35
N LEU A 76 -29.66 14.46 -10.56
CA LEU A 76 -28.74 13.66 -9.73
C LEU A 76 -29.28 13.42 -8.30
N LYS A 77 -30.61 13.41 -8.15
CA LYS A 77 -31.27 13.19 -6.86
C LYS A 77 -31.39 11.71 -6.51
#